data_AF-A0A9E5R1K1-F1
#
_entry.id   AF-A0A9E5R1K1-F1
#
_cell.length_a   1.000
_cell.length_b   1.000
_cell.length_c   1.000
_cell.angle_alpha   90.00
_cell.angle_beta   90.00
_cell.angle_gamma   90.00
#
_symmetry.space_group_name_H-M   'P 1'
#
loop_
_entity.id
_entity.type
_entity.pdbx_description
1 polymer ?
#
loop_
_entity_poly.entity_id
_entity_poly.type
_entity_poly.pdbx_seq_one_letter_code
_entity_poly.pdbx_strand_id
1 'polypeptide(L)'
;MLLYQNGYFMQVLEGEEADVDTLYAKISQDPRHHHVLLVTKEPITERSFGEWSMGFKNLDTINKDSHPAFADFFNQSFSSSFYTESPSRTRELLLLFRDRYNW
;
A
#
# COMPACT_ATOMS: atom_id res chain seq x y z
N MET A 1 5.86 -3.06 -1.69
CA MET A 1 5.29 -3.44 -0.36
C MET A 1 3.79 -3.69 -0.51
N LEU A 2 3.22 -4.61 0.28
CA LEU A 2 1.80 -4.98 0.28
C LEU A 2 1.26 -4.98 1.72
N LEU A 3 0.21 -4.21 1.98
CA LEU A 3 -0.53 -4.19 3.25
C LEU A 3 -1.89 -4.86 3.07
N TYR A 4 -2.34 -5.59 4.07
CA TYR A 4 -3.66 -6.24 4.11
C TYR A 4 -4.40 -5.90 5.39
N GLN A 5 -5.69 -5.57 5.29
CA GLN A 5 -6.59 -5.42 6.44
C GLN A 5 -8.03 -5.73 6.03
N ASN A 6 -8.72 -6.56 6.81
CA ASN A 6 -10.17 -6.77 6.71
C ASN A 6 -10.67 -7.01 5.27
N GLY A 7 -9.94 -7.82 4.49
CA GLY A 7 -10.30 -8.14 3.10
C GLY A 7 -9.81 -7.16 2.03
N TYR A 8 -9.18 -6.05 2.42
CA TYR A 8 -8.63 -5.05 1.52
C TYR A 8 -7.11 -5.13 1.43
N PHE A 9 -6.57 -4.71 0.29
CA PHE A 9 -5.13 -4.69 0.03
C PHE A 9 -4.69 -3.31 -0.45
N MET A 10 -3.47 -2.93 -0.07
CA MET A 10 -2.79 -1.74 -0.60
C MET A 10 -1.37 -2.12 -1.00
N GLN A 11 -1.02 -1.83 -2.26
CA GLN A 11 0.27 -2.21 -2.82
C GLN A 11 0.98 -1.03 -3.46
N VAL A 12 2.28 -0.93 -3.23
CA VAL A 12 3.18 -0.02 -3.94
C VAL A 12 4.13 -0.83 -4.83
N LEU A 13 4.24 -0.41 -6.08
CA LEU A 13 5.12 -0.95 -7.11
C LEU A 13 6.12 0.13 -7.52
N GLU A 14 7.41 -0.19 -7.52
CA GLU A 14 8.48 0.72 -7.94
C GLU A 14 9.42 -0.04 -8.87
N GLY A 15 9.84 0.59 -9.97
CA GLY A 15 10.70 -0.03 -10.97
C GLY A 15 10.70 0.73 -12.28
N GLU A 16 11.26 0.11 -13.31
CA GLU A 16 11.14 0.59 -14.68
C GLU A 16 9.66 0.64 -15.07
N GLU A 17 9.24 1.71 -15.76
CA GLU A 17 7.83 1.96 -16.05
C GLU A 17 7.16 0.78 -16.77
N ALA A 18 7.84 0.19 -17.76
CA ALA A 18 7.32 -0.94 -18.52
C ALA A 18 7.10 -2.19 -17.63
N ASP A 19 7.99 -2.43 -16.68
CA ASP A 19 7.90 -3.57 -15.76
C ASP A 19 6.76 -3.35 -14.75
N VAL A 20 6.64 -2.13 -14.22
CA VAL A 20 5.57 -1.74 -13.30
C VAL A 20 4.21 -1.86 -13.98
N ASP A 21 4.06 -1.36 -15.21
CA ASP A 21 2.81 -1.41 -15.96
C ASP A 21 2.40 -2.85 -16.29
N THR A 22 3.36 -3.68 -16.71
CA THR A 22 3.13 -5.11 -16.98
C THR A 22 2.68 -5.85 -15.71
N LEU A 23 3.36 -5.59 -14.59
CA LEU A 23 3.02 -6.20 -13.31
C LEU A 23 1.66 -5.73 -12.79
N TYR A 24 1.37 -4.44 -12.89
CA TYR A 24 0.08 -3.86 -12.51
C TYR A 24 -1.06 -4.48 -13.34
N ALA A 25 -0.89 -4.64 -14.65
CA ALA A 25 -1.89 -5.27 -15.51
C ALA A 25 -2.16 -6.73 -15.10
N LYS A 26 -1.11 -7.48 -14.79
CA LYS A 26 -1.21 -8.87 -14.30
C LYS A 26 -1.93 -8.94 -12.96
N ILE A 27 -1.56 -8.08 -12.01
CA ILE A 27 -2.19 -8.03 -10.68
C ILE A 27 -3.66 -7.66 -10.84
N SER A 28 -3.98 -6.65 -11.64
CA SER A 28 -5.37 -6.15 -11.79
C SER A 28 -6.37 -7.17 -12.34
N GLN A 29 -5.88 -8.23 -12.98
CA GLN A 29 -6.70 -9.32 -13.52
C GLN A 29 -6.72 -10.57 -12.62
N ASP A 30 -6.06 -10.53 -11.46
CA ASP A 30 -5.97 -11.68 -10.57
C ASP A 30 -7.32 -11.96 -9.89
N PRO A 31 -7.87 -13.18 -10.01
CA PRO A 31 -9.22 -13.49 -9.52
C PRO A 31 -9.33 -13.53 -7.99
N ARG A 32 -8.21 -13.45 -7.26
CA ARG A 32 -8.20 -13.43 -5.78
C ARG A 32 -8.68 -12.11 -5.20
N HIS A 33 -8.78 -11.05 -6.00
CA HIS A 33 -9.30 -9.76 -5.57
C HIS A 33 -10.22 -9.14 -6.63
N HIS A 34 -10.88 -8.06 -6.24
CA HIS A 34 -11.80 -7.30 -7.08
C HIS A 34 -11.74 -5.82 -6.65
N HIS A 35 -12.32 -4.91 -7.45
CA HIS A 35 -12.30 -3.46 -7.20
C HIS A 35 -10.89 -2.84 -7.06
N VAL A 36 -10.03 -3.11 -8.03
CA VAL A 36 -8.69 -2.51 -8.09
C VAL A 36 -8.78 -1.03 -8.42
N LEU A 37 -8.13 -0.20 -7.60
CA LEU A 37 -8.09 1.25 -7.75
C LEU A 37 -6.65 1.73 -7.86
N LEU A 38 -6.34 2.45 -8.93
CA LEU A 38 -5.07 3.16 -9.05
C LEU A 38 -5.14 4.46 -8.24
N VAL A 39 -4.41 4.54 -7.13
CA VAL A 39 -4.38 5.74 -6.27
C VAL A 39 -3.47 6.81 -6.86
N THR A 40 -2.25 6.43 -7.25
CA THR A 40 -1.23 7.32 -7.83
C THR A 40 -0.34 6.54 -8.78
N LYS A 41 0.03 7.15 -9.90
CA LYS A 41 1.16 6.73 -10.76
C LYS A 41 1.99 7.98 -11.06
N GLU A 42 3.25 7.97 -10.64
CA GLU A 42 4.16 9.11 -10.82
C GLU A 42 5.60 8.63 -11.05
N PRO A 43 6.42 9.39 -11.80
CA PRO A 43 7.84 9.14 -11.87
C PRO A 43 8.51 9.47 -10.53
N ILE A 44 9.45 8.63 -10.11
CA ILE A 44 10.24 8.81 -8.88
C ILE A 44 11.72 8.84 -9.23
N THR A 45 12.51 9.63 -8.50
CA THR A 45 13.96 9.73 -8.69
C THR A 45 14.74 8.67 -7.92
N GLU A 46 14.14 8.12 -6.87
CA GLU A 46 14.72 7.08 -6.02
C GLU A 46 13.64 6.13 -5.50
N ARG A 47 14.00 4.85 -5.31
CA ARG A 47 13.09 3.86 -4.76
C ARG A 47 12.94 4.08 -3.26
N SER A 48 11.72 4.31 -2.81
CA SER A 48 11.41 4.43 -1.38
C SER A 48 11.29 3.06 -0.71
N PHE A 49 11.05 2.00 -1.49
CA PHE A 49 10.86 0.62 -1.03
C PHE A 49 11.82 -0.33 -1.76
N GLY A 50 13.02 0.16 -2.12
CA GLY A 50 14.01 -0.56 -2.95
C GLY A 50 14.81 -1.66 -2.25
N GLU A 51 14.96 -1.61 -0.92
CA GLU A 51 15.69 -2.61 -0.12
C GLU A 51 15.01 -4.01 -0.06
N TRP A 52 13.95 -4.23 -0.83
CA TRP A 52 13.01 -5.34 -0.64
C TRP A 52 12.44 -5.81 -1.97
N SER A 53 12.37 -7.11 -2.18
CA SER A 53 11.67 -7.67 -3.33
C SER A 53 10.15 -7.53 -3.18
N MET A 54 9.58 -7.79 -1.97
CA MET A 54 8.18 -7.51 -1.62
C MET A 54 7.87 -7.72 -0.12
N GLY A 55 7.89 -6.67 0.71
CA GLY A 55 7.41 -6.74 2.10
C GLY A 55 5.88 -6.89 2.19
N PHE A 56 5.38 -7.84 2.97
CA PHE A 56 3.94 -8.07 3.22
C PHE A 56 3.59 -7.92 4.70
N LYS A 57 2.54 -7.16 5.02
CA LYS A 57 2.05 -7.02 6.40
C LYS A 57 0.54 -7.21 6.51
N ASN A 58 0.12 -8.12 7.38
CA ASN A 58 -1.27 -8.25 7.82
C ASN A 58 -1.53 -7.32 9.01
N LEU A 59 -2.32 -6.30 8.79
CA LEU A 59 -2.67 -5.28 9.77
C LEU A 59 -3.71 -5.76 10.80
N ASP A 60 -4.49 -6.81 10.51
CA ASP A 60 -5.46 -7.37 11.45
C ASP A 60 -4.77 -8.05 12.65
N THR A 61 -3.50 -8.43 12.49
CA THR A 61 -2.69 -9.05 13.55
C THR A 61 -1.95 -8.04 14.43
N ILE A 62 -2.04 -6.75 14.11
CA ILE A 62 -1.33 -5.69 14.81
C ILE A 62 -2.20 -5.13 15.93
N ASN A 63 -1.62 -4.94 17.12
CA ASN A 63 -2.33 -4.32 18.23
C ASN A 63 -2.59 -2.84 17.95
N LYS A 64 -3.82 -2.47 17.58
CA LYS A 64 -4.18 -1.09 17.21
C LYS A 64 -3.84 -0.05 18.30
N ASP A 65 -3.91 -0.45 19.58
CA ASP A 65 -3.61 0.44 20.72
C ASP A 65 -2.13 0.78 20.84
N SER A 66 -1.22 -0.08 20.33
CA SER A 66 0.21 0.27 20.23
C SER A 66 0.53 1.22 19.07
N HIS A 67 -0.50 1.61 18.31
CA HIS A 67 -0.36 2.28 17.02
C HIS A 67 -1.33 3.47 16.87
N PRO A 68 -1.32 4.46 17.79
CA PRO A 68 -2.21 5.62 17.73
C PRO A 68 -2.02 6.48 16.47
N ALA A 69 -0.80 6.55 15.92
CA ALA A 69 -0.52 7.20 14.64
C ALA A 69 -1.24 6.56 13.44
N PHE A 70 -1.79 5.36 13.61
CA PHE A 70 -2.46 4.57 12.59
C PHE A 70 -3.95 4.37 12.92
N ALA A 71 -4.43 4.89 14.04
CA ALA A 71 -5.81 4.72 14.49
C ALA A 71 -6.81 5.25 13.44
N ASP A 72 -6.52 6.38 12.81
CA ASP A 72 -7.35 6.95 11.75
C ASP A 72 -7.46 6.02 10.54
N PHE A 73 -6.37 5.35 10.17
CA PHE A 73 -6.33 4.38 9.08
C PHE A 73 -7.01 3.04 9.46
N PHE A 74 -6.88 2.60 10.71
CA PHE A 74 -7.50 1.37 11.17
C PHE A 74 -9.00 1.48 11.43
N ASN A 75 -9.47 2.68 11.79
CA ASN A 75 -10.88 2.97 12.06
C ASN A 75 -11.65 3.29 10.77
N GLN A 76 -10.98 3.86 9.78
CA GLN A 76 -11.52 4.05 8.44
C GLN A 76 -11.12 2.86 7.59
N SER A 77 -11.83 1.74 7.77
CA SER A 77 -11.74 0.54 6.91
C SER A 77 -11.54 0.99 5.47
N PHE A 78 -10.47 0.54 4.81
CA PHE A 78 -9.98 1.03 3.52
C PHE A 78 -11.11 1.52 2.59
N SER A 79 -11.56 2.76 2.74
CA SER A 79 -12.72 3.27 2.00
C SER A 79 -12.17 3.88 0.73
N SER A 80 -12.74 3.50 -0.41
CA SER A 80 -12.23 3.92 -1.72
C SER A 80 -12.16 5.45 -1.85
N SER A 81 -13.09 6.18 -1.22
CA SER A 81 -13.12 7.65 -1.22
C SER A 81 -11.94 8.27 -0.48
N PHE A 82 -11.45 7.66 0.61
CA PHE A 82 -10.39 8.25 1.43
C PHE A 82 -9.05 8.33 0.70
N TYR A 83 -8.72 7.32 -0.12
CA TYR A 83 -7.43 7.27 -0.81
C TYR A 83 -7.41 8.04 -2.12
N THR A 84 -8.55 8.17 -2.81
CA THR A 84 -8.66 9.00 -4.02
C THR A 84 -8.61 10.49 -3.70
N GLU A 85 -9.07 10.90 -2.51
CA GLU A 85 -9.12 12.32 -2.11
C GLU A 85 -7.78 12.85 -1.60
N SER A 86 -6.83 11.99 -1.25
CA SER A 86 -5.51 12.40 -0.75
C SER A 86 -4.40 11.40 -1.06
N PRO A 87 -3.94 11.33 -2.32
CA PRO A 87 -2.80 10.51 -2.75
C PRO A 87 -1.54 10.60 -1.85
N SER A 88 -1.24 11.80 -1.33
CA SER A 88 -0.11 12.06 -0.44
C SER A 88 -0.20 11.29 0.88
N ARG A 89 -1.39 11.18 1.47
CA ARG A 89 -1.59 10.42 2.73
C ARG A 89 -1.35 8.93 2.55
N THR A 90 -1.71 8.38 1.39
CA THR A 90 -1.43 6.97 1.05
C THR A 90 0.07 6.70 1.05
N ARG A 91 0.84 7.60 0.42
CA ARG A 91 2.30 7.48 0.38
C ARG A 91 2.92 7.63 1.77
N GLU A 92 2.48 8.62 2.54
CA GLU A 92 2.92 8.81 3.94
C GLU A 92 2.66 7.57 4.79
N LEU A 93 1.47 6.98 4.68
CA LEU A 93 1.15 5.73 5.39
C LEU A 93 2.14 4.62 5.06
N LEU A 94 2.40 4.39 3.77
CA LEU A 94 3.31 3.34 3.32
C LEU A 94 4.74 3.58 3.84
N LEU A 95 5.22 4.82 3.81
CA LEU A 95 6.54 5.20 4.35
C LEU A 95 6.61 4.99 5.86
N LEU A 96 5.56 5.35 6.60
CA LEU A 96 5.50 5.12 8.05
C LEU A 96 5.57 3.63 8.41
N PHE A 97 4.89 2.76 7.65
CA PHE A 97 4.97 1.32 7.86
C PHE A 97 6.35 0.74 7.54
N ARG A 98 7.00 1.26 6.48
CA ARG A 98 8.37 0.92 6.14
C ARG A 98 9.35 1.29 7.26
N ASP A 99 9.23 2.49 7.82
CA ASP A 99 10.19 3.00 8.82
C ASP A 99 10.02 2.38 10.20
N ARG A 100 8.78 1.99 10.55
CA ARG A 100 8.46 1.55 11.93
C ARG A 100 8.66 0.07 12.16
N TYR A 101 8.35 -0.75 11.16
CA TYR A 101 8.71 -2.15 11.21
C TYR A 101 10.08 -2.21 10.56
N ASN A 102 11.15 -2.38 11.35
CA ASN A 102 12.43 -2.78 10.78
C ASN A 102 12.23 -4.18 10.19
N TRP A 103 12.64 -4.38 8.95
CA TRP A 103 12.66 -5.69 8.31
C TRP A 103 14.08 -6.07 7.98
#